data_AF-A0A398DJ13-F1
#
_entry.id   AF-A0A398DJ13-F1
#
_cell.length_a   1.000
_cell.length_b   1.000
_cell.length_c   1.000
_cell.angle_alpha   90.00
_cell.angle_beta   90.00
_cell.angle_gamma   90.00
#
_symmetry.space_group_name_H-M   'P 1'
#
loop_
_entity.id
_entity.type
_entity.pdbx_description
1 polymer ?
#
loop_
_entity_poly.entity_id
_entity_poly.type
_entity_poly.pdbx_seq_one_letter_code
_entity_poly.pdbx_strand_id
1 'polypeptide(L)'
;MNTKGLVRFIVIGIVLLLVISVGGYSLYRALVASSRDKADVNTIYQVVGEFGARLRNIATYPLHDLEDLAAKEGIRVRTVNGIKVFHTKDGRDLEMSTTSDGSDCVVDHGEVMLLKSALQWQLNLPITGEIASSAEDTSEQYLSTKQAVDANLKELITDRLYQAFVRDPSTIPGRSAYGEWPDEIRIDSIQKVDDTSFSVSANVIFVTSVQTARGRGTTWKKPITLTLKKVNGTWLIDDVTGGPKA
;
A
#
# COMPACT_ATOMS: atom_id res chain seq x y z
N MET A 1 -10.46 1.74 78.75
CA MET A 1 -10.82 1.49 77.33
C MET A 1 -11.19 0.01 77.20
N ASN A 2 -12.40 -0.33 76.74
CA ASN A 2 -12.86 -1.72 76.68
C ASN A 2 -12.15 -2.45 75.51
N THR A 3 -11.50 -3.58 75.77
CA THR A 3 -10.79 -4.40 74.77
C THR A 3 -11.68 -4.77 73.58
N LYS A 4 -12.98 -4.98 73.81
CA LYS A 4 -13.96 -5.23 72.72
C LYS A 4 -14.14 -4.02 71.79
N GLY A 5 -14.00 -2.80 72.31
CA GLY A 5 -14.06 -1.57 71.51
C GLY A 5 -12.82 -1.42 70.62
N LEU A 6 -11.64 -1.66 71.16
CA LEU A 6 -10.37 -1.58 70.42
C LEU A 6 -10.34 -2.57 69.24
N VAL A 7 -10.76 -3.83 69.47
CA VAL A 7 -10.79 -4.85 68.42
C VAL A 7 -11.75 -4.46 67.29
N ARG A 8 -12.93 -3.90 67.60
CA ARG A 8 -13.87 -3.41 66.57
C ARG A 8 -13.27 -2.27 65.75
N PHE A 9 -12.56 -1.34 66.38
CA PHE A 9 -11.89 -0.25 65.66
C PHE A 9 -10.80 -0.75 64.72
N ILE A 10 -9.99 -1.72 65.15
CA ILE A 10 -8.94 -2.31 64.31
C ILE A 10 -9.54 -3.03 63.11
N VAL A 11 -10.59 -3.83 63.31
CA VAL A 11 -11.26 -4.55 62.23
C VAL A 11 -11.88 -3.59 61.22
N ILE A 12 -12.56 -2.54 61.68
CA ILE A 12 -13.13 -1.52 60.79
C ILE A 12 -12.02 -0.81 60.00
N GLY A 13 -10.91 -0.47 60.66
CA GLY A 13 -9.76 0.16 60.00
C GLY A 13 -9.15 -0.71 58.90
N ILE A 14 -8.97 -2.00 59.15
CA ILE A 14 -8.43 -2.95 58.15
C ILE A 14 -9.39 -3.10 56.96
N VAL A 15 -10.69 -3.22 57.21
CA VAL A 15 -11.70 -3.32 56.15
C VAL A 15 -11.72 -2.05 55.29
N LEU A 16 -11.64 -0.87 55.91
CA LEU A 16 -11.58 0.40 55.19
C LEU A 16 -10.33 0.51 54.32
N LEU A 17 -9.18 0.06 54.84
CA LEU A 17 -7.90 0.06 54.13
C LEU A 17 -7.94 -0.91 52.92
N LEU A 18 -8.57 -2.08 53.07
CA LEU A 18 -8.78 -3.02 51.98
C LEU A 18 -9.72 -2.46 50.90
N VAL A 19 -10.81 -1.80 51.27
CA VAL A 19 -11.74 -1.18 50.31
C VAL A 19 -11.05 -0.05 49.53
N ILE A 20 -10.25 0.79 50.20
CA ILE A 20 -9.46 1.85 49.56
C ILE A 20 -8.39 1.24 48.64
N SER A 21 -7.74 0.16 49.05
CA SER A 21 -6.70 -0.50 48.24
C SER A 21 -7.28 -1.14 46.97
N VAL A 22 -8.39 -1.87 47.09
CA VAL A 22 -9.06 -2.50 45.94
C VAL A 22 -9.69 -1.46 45.02
N GLY A 23 -10.38 -0.46 45.58
CA GLY A 23 -10.96 0.64 44.81
C GLY A 23 -9.90 1.47 44.09
N GLY A 24 -8.81 1.81 44.79
CA GLY A 24 -7.66 2.52 44.23
C GLY A 24 -6.95 1.73 43.13
N TYR A 25 -6.77 0.42 43.31
CA TYR A 25 -6.20 -0.45 42.27
C TYR A 25 -7.08 -0.52 41.02
N SER A 26 -8.41 -0.60 41.19
CA SER A 26 -9.35 -0.61 40.07
C SER A 26 -9.33 0.71 39.27
N LEU A 27 -9.31 1.85 39.98
CA LEU A 27 -9.19 3.17 39.36
C LEU A 27 -7.86 3.35 38.64
N TYR A 28 -6.76 2.95 39.28
CA TYR A 28 -5.43 2.98 38.68
C TYR A 28 -5.37 2.13 37.40
N ARG A 29 -5.92 0.92 37.41
CA ARG A 29 -5.99 0.05 36.22
C ARG A 29 -6.79 0.69 35.09
N ALA A 30 -7.93 1.31 35.39
CA ALA A 30 -8.74 2.00 34.37
C ALA A 30 -8.01 3.21 33.77
N LEU A 31 -7.30 3.98 34.58
CA LEU A 31 -6.46 5.10 34.13
C LEU A 31 -5.34 4.65 33.20
N VAL A 32 -4.62 3.59 33.59
CA VAL A 32 -3.53 3.02 32.77
C VAL A 32 -4.07 2.41 31.47
N ALA A 33 -5.22 1.75 31.50
CA ALA A 33 -5.87 1.25 30.28
C ALA A 33 -6.25 2.40 29.34
N SER A 34 -6.84 3.49 29.85
CA SER A 34 -7.22 4.65 29.05
C SER A 34 -6.03 5.38 28.43
N SER A 35 -4.90 5.49 29.16
CA SER A 35 -3.67 6.11 28.61
C SER A 35 -3.01 5.21 27.56
N ARG A 36 -2.99 3.90 27.80
CA ARG A 36 -2.47 2.91 26.85
C ARG A 36 -3.28 2.89 25.56
N ASP A 37 -4.60 2.90 25.66
CA ASP A 37 -5.49 2.90 24.49
C ASP A 37 -5.29 4.17 23.65
N LYS A 38 -5.07 5.33 24.27
CA LYS A 38 -4.72 6.56 23.53
C LYS A 38 -3.38 6.45 22.80
N ALA A 39 -2.37 5.89 23.45
CA ALA A 39 -1.06 5.69 22.84
C ALA A 39 -1.15 4.71 21.66
N ASP A 40 -1.83 3.58 21.84
CA ASP A 40 -2.04 2.58 20.80
C ASP A 40 -2.83 3.17 19.62
N VAL A 41 -3.89 3.96 19.87
CA VAL A 41 -4.63 4.68 18.82
C VAL A 41 -3.75 5.63 18.03
N ASN A 42 -2.88 6.40 18.68
CA ASN A 42 -1.96 7.29 17.97
C ASN A 42 -0.97 6.50 17.09
N THR A 43 -0.47 5.37 17.59
CA THR A 43 0.37 4.46 16.78
C THR A 43 -0.39 3.89 15.59
N ILE A 44 -1.68 3.58 15.73
CA ILE A 44 -2.52 3.11 14.61
C ILE A 44 -2.61 4.17 13.52
N TYR A 45 -2.82 5.45 13.87
CA TYR A 45 -2.80 6.54 12.88
C TYR A 45 -1.47 6.60 12.11
N GLN A 46 -0.34 6.42 12.80
CA GLN A 46 0.98 6.43 12.19
C GLN A 46 1.15 5.24 11.24
N VAL A 47 0.88 4.02 11.69
CA VAL A 47 1.03 2.79 10.88
C VAL A 47 0.13 2.85 9.65
N VAL A 48 -1.14 3.24 9.80
CA VAL A 48 -2.08 3.31 8.67
C VAL A 48 -1.73 4.43 7.70
N GLY A 49 -1.33 5.61 8.21
CA GLY A 49 -0.90 6.73 7.38
C GLY A 49 0.36 6.40 6.59
N GLU A 50 1.35 5.79 7.23
CA GLU A 50 2.59 5.36 6.59
C GLU A 50 2.34 4.25 5.56
N PHE A 51 1.51 3.27 5.92
CA PHE A 51 1.07 2.23 4.97
C PHE A 51 0.45 2.87 3.72
N GLY A 52 -0.51 3.78 3.91
CA GLY A 52 -1.16 4.51 2.81
C GLY A 52 -0.18 5.27 1.92
N ALA A 53 0.75 6.02 2.53
CA ALA A 53 1.75 6.80 1.79
C ALA A 53 2.71 5.92 0.99
N ARG A 54 3.00 4.71 1.47
CA ARG A 54 3.90 3.75 0.79
C ARG A 54 3.20 2.91 -0.28
N LEU A 55 1.86 2.86 -0.33
CA LEU A 55 1.11 2.16 -1.38
C LEU A 55 1.44 2.68 -2.78
N ARG A 56 1.71 3.98 -2.93
CA ARG A 56 2.06 4.60 -4.24
C ARG A 56 3.37 4.06 -4.84
N ASN A 57 4.26 3.55 -3.99
CA ASN A 57 5.58 3.04 -4.39
C ASN A 57 5.54 1.55 -4.77
N ILE A 58 4.39 0.91 -4.64
CA ILE A 58 4.18 -0.44 -5.14
C ILE A 58 3.71 -0.26 -6.57
N ALA A 59 4.62 -0.37 -7.52
CA ALA A 59 4.26 -0.39 -8.94
C ALA A 59 3.25 -1.51 -9.15
N THR A 60 1.98 -1.15 -9.35
CA THR A 60 0.85 -2.11 -9.38
C THR A 60 0.64 -2.73 -10.75
N TYR A 61 1.63 -2.65 -11.63
CA TYR A 61 1.75 -3.55 -12.77
C TYR A 61 2.30 -4.87 -12.25
N PRO A 62 1.55 -5.99 -12.29
CA PRO A 62 2.21 -7.17 -12.77
C PRO A 62 2.69 -6.78 -14.16
N LEU A 63 3.99 -6.56 -14.34
CA LEU A 63 4.56 -7.00 -15.59
C LEU A 63 4.35 -8.53 -15.60
N HIS A 64 3.14 -8.97 -15.96
CA HIS A 64 3.11 -9.95 -17.03
C HIS A 64 3.96 -9.33 -18.11
N ASP A 65 4.89 -10.11 -18.66
CA ASP A 65 5.84 -9.65 -19.65
C ASP A 65 5.08 -8.67 -20.58
N LEU A 66 5.55 -7.43 -20.73
CA LEU A 66 4.80 -6.43 -21.52
C LEU A 66 4.46 -7.02 -22.91
N GLU A 67 5.30 -7.94 -23.36
CA GLU A 67 5.14 -8.82 -24.50
C GLU A 67 3.94 -9.80 -24.41
N ASP A 68 3.65 -10.42 -23.27
CA ASP A 68 2.46 -11.27 -23.04
C ASP A 68 1.15 -10.46 -23.11
N LEU A 69 1.15 -9.26 -22.52
CA LEU A 69 0.00 -8.35 -22.57
C LEU A 69 -0.21 -7.84 -23.99
N ALA A 70 0.88 -7.42 -24.63
CA ALA A 70 0.90 -7.04 -26.03
C ALA A 70 0.37 -8.17 -26.92
N ALA A 71 0.84 -9.40 -26.72
CA ALA A 71 0.45 -10.56 -27.52
C ALA A 71 -1.06 -10.84 -27.46
N LYS A 72 -1.71 -10.66 -26.29
CA LYS A 72 -3.17 -10.77 -26.15
C LYS A 72 -3.95 -9.72 -26.95
N GLU A 73 -3.38 -8.52 -27.07
CA GLU A 73 -3.92 -7.42 -27.86
C GLU A 73 -3.49 -7.49 -29.34
N GLY A 74 -2.81 -8.57 -29.75
CA GLY A 74 -2.29 -8.77 -31.10
C GLY A 74 -0.98 -8.03 -31.40
N ILE A 75 -0.51 -7.19 -30.47
CA ILE A 75 0.76 -6.44 -30.56
C ILE A 75 1.91 -7.43 -30.37
N ARG A 76 2.94 -7.39 -31.23
CA ARG A 76 4.10 -8.29 -31.07
C ARG A 76 5.31 -7.82 -31.83
N VAL A 77 6.47 -8.28 -31.40
CA VAL A 77 7.69 -8.24 -32.21
C VAL A 77 7.71 -9.45 -33.15
N ARG A 78 8.00 -9.24 -34.43
CA ARG A 78 8.15 -10.33 -35.41
C ARG A 78 9.23 -9.99 -36.43
N THR A 79 9.66 -10.99 -37.19
CA THR A 79 10.59 -10.80 -38.30
C THR A 79 9.84 -10.87 -39.62
N VAL A 80 10.00 -9.84 -40.46
CA VAL A 80 9.44 -9.78 -41.82
C VAL A 80 10.59 -9.55 -42.78
N ASN A 81 10.81 -10.48 -43.71
CA ASN A 81 11.91 -10.41 -44.69
C ASN A 81 13.31 -10.19 -44.07
N GLY A 82 13.56 -10.75 -42.89
CA GLY A 82 14.83 -10.59 -42.17
C GLY A 82 14.93 -9.31 -41.33
N ILE A 83 13.92 -8.44 -41.37
CA ILE A 83 13.86 -7.19 -40.61
C ILE A 83 13.00 -7.41 -39.37
N LYS A 84 13.49 -6.96 -38.20
CA LYS A 84 12.72 -6.99 -36.96
C LYS A 84 11.70 -5.84 -37.01
N VAL A 85 10.42 -6.17 -36.81
CA VAL A 85 9.33 -5.19 -36.84
C VAL A 85 8.48 -5.31 -35.58
N PHE A 86 7.97 -4.18 -35.13
CA PHE A 86 7.00 -4.05 -34.07
C PHE A 86 5.60 -3.93 -34.70
N HIS A 87 4.80 -4.97 -34.54
CA HIS A 87 3.41 -5.00 -34.99
C HIS A 87 2.52 -4.29 -33.97
N THR A 88 1.89 -3.19 -34.38
CA THR A 88 1.06 -2.34 -33.53
C THR A 88 -0.39 -2.84 -33.45
N LYS A 89 -1.17 -2.30 -32.50
CA LYS A 89 -2.57 -2.67 -32.29
C LYS A 89 -3.48 -2.29 -33.46
N ASP A 90 -3.14 -1.22 -34.18
CA ASP A 90 -3.81 -0.77 -35.40
C ASP A 90 -3.34 -1.51 -36.67
N GLY A 91 -2.46 -2.51 -36.53
CA GLY A 91 -2.05 -3.40 -37.62
C GLY A 91 -0.90 -2.89 -38.48
N ARG A 92 -0.21 -1.82 -38.05
CA ARG A 92 1.01 -1.34 -38.73
C ARG A 92 2.21 -2.18 -38.30
N ASP A 93 3.17 -2.34 -39.21
CA ASP A 93 4.49 -2.85 -38.87
C ASP A 93 5.47 -1.68 -38.85
N LEU A 94 6.05 -1.41 -37.69
CA LEU A 94 7.09 -0.40 -37.52
C LEU A 94 8.45 -1.08 -37.54
N GLU A 95 9.36 -0.60 -38.38
CA GLU A 95 10.73 -1.11 -38.41
C GLU A 95 11.43 -0.83 -37.07
N MET A 96 12.06 -1.86 -36.52
CA MET A 96 12.83 -1.74 -35.29
C MET A 96 14.28 -1.47 -35.61
N SER A 97 14.91 -0.65 -34.78
CA SER A 97 16.35 -0.41 -34.80
C SER A 97 16.91 -0.65 -33.40
N THR A 98 18.21 -0.89 -33.32
CA THR A 98 18.91 -0.99 -32.03
C THR A 98 19.74 0.28 -31.85
N THR A 99 19.56 0.95 -30.71
CA THR A 99 20.33 2.15 -30.35
C THR A 99 21.78 1.79 -30.03
N SER A 100 22.66 2.80 -29.96
CA SER A 100 24.10 2.59 -29.71
C SER A 100 24.42 1.97 -28.35
N ASP A 101 23.49 2.02 -27.40
CA ASP A 101 23.57 1.39 -26.08
C ASP A 101 23.05 -0.07 -26.07
N GLY A 102 22.59 -0.58 -27.21
CA GLY A 102 22.05 -1.94 -27.33
C GLY A 102 20.55 -2.07 -27.05
N SER A 103 19.84 -0.98 -26.77
CA SER A 103 18.38 -1.01 -26.56
C SER A 103 17.61 -1.09 -27.88
N ASP A 104 16.47 -1.77 -27.90
CA ASP A 104 15.59 -1.79 -29.07
C ASP A 104 14.64 -0.58 -29.08
N CYS A 105 14.48 0.05 -30.25
CA CYS A 105 13.59 1.17 -30.48
C CYS A 105 12.76 1.00 -31.77
N VAL A 106 11.71 1.81 -31.88
CA VAL A 106 10.87 1.96 -33.07
C VAL A 106 10.81 3.44 -33.44
N VAL A 107 10.62 3.72 -34.73
CA VAL A 107 10.29 5.06 -35.19
C VAL A 107 8.79 5.11 -35.50
N ASP A 108 8.03 5.92 -34.76
CA ASP A 108 6.62 6.17 -35.04
C ASP A 108 6.43 7.69 -35.21
N HIS A 109 5.78 8.11 -36.29
CA HIS A 109 5.55 9.53 -36.63
C HIS A 109 6.81 10.43 -36.62
N GLY A 110 7.99 9.86 -36.86
CA GLY A 110 9.26 10.60 -36.88
C GLY A 110 9.93 10.75 -35.51
N GLU A 111 9.32 10.21 -34.45
CA GLU A 111 9.92 10.15 -33.12
C GLU A 111 10.50 8.76 -32.84
N VAL A 112 11.68 8.73 -32.22
CA VAL A 112 12.32 7.48 -31.77
C VAL A 112 11.77 7.14 -30.40
N MET A 113 11.17 5.96 -30.28
CA MET A 113 10.58 5.46 -29.05
C MET A 113 11.22 4.13 -28.66
N LEU A 114 11.66 3.99 -27.41
CA LEU A 114 12.12 2.69 -26.89
C LEU A 114 10.99 1.66 -27.00
N LEU A 115 11.32 0.41 -27.28
CA LEU A 115 10.34 -0.68 -27.44
C LEU A 115 9.39 -0.77 -26.25
N LYS A 116 9.91 -0.59 -25.04
CA LYS A 116 9.11 -0.57 -23.80
C LYS A 116 8.05 0.54 -23.81
N SER A 117 8.45 1.75 -24.18
CA SER A 117 7.54 2.90 -24.27
C SER A 117 6.51 2.71 -25.38
N ALA A 118 6.90 2.09 -26.51
CA ALA A 118 6.00 1.74 -27.59
C ALA A 118 4.95 0.71 -27.16
N LEU A 119 5.36 -0.33 -26.42
CA LEU A 119 4.44 -1.31 -25.83
C LEU A 119 3.46 -0.65 -24.86
N GLN A 120 3.95 0.23 -23.98
CA GLN A 120 3.11 0.97 -23.04
C GLN A 120 2.09 1.86 -23.77
N TRP A 121 2.52 2.59 -24.80
CA TRP A 121 1.64 3.42 -25.61
C TRP A 121 0.54 2.61 -26.30
N GLN A 122 0.90 1.49 -26.95
CA GLN A 122 -0.07 0.63 -27.65
C GLN A 122 -1.07 -0.03 -26.69
N LEU A 123 -0.65 -0.28 -25.45
CA LEU A 123 -1.48 -0.83 -24.38
C LEU A 123 -2.25 0.25 -23.59
N ASN A 124 -2.12 1.53 -23.97
CA ASN A 124 -2.68 2.67 -23.25
C ASN A 124 -2.29 2.69 -21.75
N LEU A 125 -1.05 2.26 -21.47
CA LEU A 125 -0.41 2.31 -20.17
C LEU A 125 0.35 3.64 -20.02
N PRO A 126 0.49 4.16 -18.79
CA PRO A 126 1.34 5.32 -18.56
C PRO A 126 2.77 5.01 -19.03
N ILE A 127 3.32 5.90 -19.84
CA ILE A 127 4.74 5.87 -20.20
C ILE A 127 5.51 6.30 -18.95
N THR A 128 6.31 5.39 -18.41
CA THR A 128 7.12 5.63 -17.22
C THR A 128 8.60 5.56 -17.61
N GLY A 129 9.22 6.73 -17.75
CA GLY A 129 10.60 6.90 -18.23
C GLY A 129 10.65 7.92 -19.37
N GLU A 130 11.69 8.75 -19.37
CA GLU A 130 11.87 9.91 -20.26
C GLU A 130 11.70 9.58 -21.76
N ILE A 131 11.09 10.53 -22.48
CA ILE A 131 11.24 10.67 -23.93
C ILE A 131 12.73 10.84 -24.18
N ALA A 132 13.32 10.04 -25.07
CA ALA A 132 14.77 9.89 -25.23
C ALA A 132 15.54 11.22 -25.32
N SER A 133 15.99 11.74 -24.18
CA SER A 133 17.04 12.75 -24.08
C SER A 133 17.70 12.60 -22.71
N SER A 134 18.94 12.09 -22.71
CA SER A 134 19.81 11.82 -21.54
C SER A 134 19.74 10.38 -21.02
N ALA A 135 20.66 9.55 -21.50
CA ALA A 135 20.86 8.16 -21.08
C ALA A 135 21.70 8.01 -19.79
N GLU A 136 21.55 8.92 -18.84
CA GLU A 136 22.16 8.78 -17.52
C GLU A 136 21.08 9.05 -16.48
N ASP A 137 20.73 8.00 -15.71
CA ASP A 137 19.96 8.04 -14.45
C ASP A 137 18.51 7.53 -14.42
N THR A 138 18.10 6.59 -15.29
CA THR A 138 16.85 5.84 -15.07
C THR A 138 16.98 4.33 -15.30
N SER A 139 17.96 3.71 -14.64
CA SER A 139 17.75 2.35 -14.13
C SER A 139 16.82 2.40 -12.91
N GLU A 140 15.60 2.91 -13.05
CA GLU A 140 14.53 2.57 -12.11
C GLU A 140 14.21 1.09 -12.35
N GLN A 141 14.99 0.25 -11.68
CA GLN A 141 14.82 -1.18 -11.65
C GLN A 141 13.47 -1.45 -10.97
N TYR A 142 12.42 -1.56 -11.79
CA TYR A 142 11.08 -1.94 -11.34
C TYR A 142 11.19 -3.20 -10.50
N LEU A 143 10.95 -3.05 -9.20
CA LEU A 143 10.96 -4.15 -8.25
C LEU A 143 9.81 -5.10 -8.61
N SER A 144 10.07 -6.40 -8.67
CA SER A 144 8.99 -7.40 -8.67
C SER A 144 8.00 -7.11 -7.53
N THR A 145 6.72 -7.52 -7.62
CA THR A 145 5.77 -7.24 -6.52
C THR A 145 6.31 -7.66 -5.16
N LYS A 146 7.01 -8.79 -5.09
CA LYS A 146 7.69 -9.24 -3.87
C LYS A 146 8.72 -8.21 -3.38
N GLN A 147 9.63 -7.76 -4.26
CA GLN A 147 10.63 -6.76 -3.90
C GLN A 147 9.99 -5.40 -3.54
N ALA A 148 8.92 -5.00 -4.21
CA ALA A 148 8.20 -3.77 -3.91
C ALA A 148 7.51 -3.83 -2.55
N VAL A 149 6.87 -4.96 -2.23
CA VAL A 149 6.28 -5.22 -0.91
C VAL A 149 7.39 -5.32 0.15
N ASP A 150 8.51 -5.98 -0.15
CA ASP A 150 9.67 -6.08 0.75
C ASP A 150 10.23 -4.69 1.10
N ALA A 151 10.42 -3.83 0.10
CA ALA A 151 11.01 -2.50 0.27
C ALA A 151 10.05 -1.49 0.92
N ASN A 152 8.74 -1.63 0.68
CA ASN A 152 7.78 -0.60 1.09
C ASN A 152 6.89 -1.01 2.26
N LEU A 153 6.40 -2.25 2.30
CA LEU A 153 5.33 -2.61 3.23
C LEU A 153 5.73 -3.58 4.34
N LYS A 154 6.82 -4.34 4.17
CA LYS A 154 7.17 -5.46 5.06
C LYS A 154 7.21 -5.12 6.54
N GLU A 155 7.66 -3.91 6.88
CA GLU A 155 7.76 -3.43 8.27
C GLU A 155 6.42 -3.01 8.87
N LEU A 156 5.39 -2.82 8.05
CA LEU A 156 4.08 -2.29 8.42
C LEU A 156 2.98 -3.37 8.42
N ILE A 157 3.29 -4.55 7.89
CA ILE A 157 2.34 -5.66 7.71
C ILE A 157 2.82 -6.92 8.42
N THR A 158 1.89 -7.78 8.78
CA THR A 158 2.22 -9.11 9.30
C THR A 158 2.74 -10.04 8.20
N ASP A 159 3.47 -11.08 8.58
CA ASP A 159 3.90 -12.14 7.66
C ASP A 159 2.72 -12.77 6.91
N ARG A 160 1.57 -12.93 7.57
CA ARG A 160 0.33 -13.43 6.95
C ARG A 160 -0.08 -12.55 5.77
N LEU A 161 -0.19 -11.23 6.01
CA LEU A 161 -0.61 -10.28 4.98
C LEU A 161 0.44 -10.15 3.88
N TYR A 162 1.73 -10.17 4.24
CA TYR A 162 2.83 -10.22 3.27
C TYR A 162 2.67 -11.39 2.30
N GLN A 163 2.45 -12.60 2.80
CA GLN A 163 2.27 -13.78 1.95
C GLN A 163 1.02 -13.67 1.08
N ALA A 164 -0.06 -13.05 1.59
CA ALA A 164 -1.26 -12.79 0.80
C ALA A 164 -0.97 -11.84 -0.38
N PHE A 165 -0.26 -10.73 -0.13
CA PHE A 165 0.12 -9.76 -1.16
C PHE A 165 1.09 -10.33 -2.20
N VAL A 166 2.08 -11.13 -1.77
CA VAL A 166 3.03 -11.77 -2.69
C VAL A 166 2.34 -12.83 -3.54
N ARG A 167 1.41 -13.60 -2.97
CA ARG A 167 0.66 -14.63 -3.69
C ARG A 167 -0.34 -14.03 -4.67
N ASP A 168 -1.05 -12.98 -4.26
CA ASP A 168 -2.07 -12.32 -5.08
C ASP A 168 -1.94 -10.79 -4.96
N PRO A 169 -1.15 -10.16 -5.86
CA PRO A 169 -0.96 -8.72 -5.90
C PRO A 169 -2.26 -7.93 -6.13
N SER A 170 -3.36 -8.56 -6.59
CA SER A 170 -4.67 -7.90 -6.74
C SER A 170 -5.30 -7.50 -5.42
N THR A 171 -4.84 -8.10 -4.32
CA THR A 171 -5.32 -7.82 -2.98
C THR A 171 -4.65 -6.59 -2.34
N ILE A 172 -3.60 -6.04 -2.96
CA ILE A 172 -2.94 -4.82 -2.48
C ILE A 172 -3.86 -3.62 -2.76
N PRO A 173 -4.31 -2.88 -1.73
CA PRO A 173 -5.16 -1.71 -1.93
C PRO A 173 -4.42 -0.64 -2.72
N GLY A 174 -5.12 0.05 -3.62
CA GLY A 174 -4.50 1.08 -4.47
C GLY A 174 -4.19 0.63 -5.89
N ARG A 175 -4.39 -0.66 -6.23
CA ARG A 175 -4.32 -1.15 -7.61
C ARG A 175 -5.51 -0.62 -8.43
N SER A 176 -5.28 0.34 -9.33
CA SER A 176 -6.26 0.80 -10.32
C SER A 176 -5.70 0.60 -11.72
N ALA A 177 -6.51 0.02 -12.61
CA ALA A 177 -6.13 -0.23 -14.01
C ALA A 177 -6.00 1.07 -14.85
N TYR A 178 -6.42 2.23 -14.31
CA TYR A 178 -6.67 3.45 -15.09
C TYR A 178 -5.73 4.63 -14.76
N GLY A 179 -4.53 4.38 -14.21
CA GLY A 179 -3.54 5.44 -13.93
C GLY A 179 -3.90 6.34 -12.74
N GLU A 180 -4.76 5.86 -11.85
CA GLU A 180 -5.06 6.47 -10.56
C GLU A 180 -4.12 5.88 -9.50
N TRP A 181 -3.46 6.74 -8.73
CA TRP A 181 -2.53 6.31 -7.69
C TRP A 181 -3.11 6.58 -6.30
N PRO A 182 -2.93 5.66 -5.34
CA PRO A 182 -3.26 5.95 -3.95
C PRO A 182 -2.35 7.08 -3.44
N ASP A 183 -2.94 8.09 -2.81
CA ASP A 183 -2.22 9.22 -2.22
C ASP A 183 -2.11 9.05 -0.71
N GLU A 184 -3.26 8.94 -0.04
CA GLU A 184 -3.36 8.76 1.41
C GLU A 184 -4.49 7.78 1.77
N ILE A 185 -4.42 7.27 3.01
CA ILE A 185 -5.56 6.60 3.65
C ILE A 185 -6.14 7.55 4.70
N ARG A 186 -7.41 7.90 4.52
CA ARG A 186 -8.15 8.73 5.47
C ARG A 186 -8.98 7.86 6.40
N ILE A 187 -8.63 7.87 7.69
CA ILE A 187 -9.33 7.11 8.71
C ILE A 187 -10.65 7.78 9.07
N ASP A 188 -11.74 7.01 9.05
CA ASP A 188 -13.06 7.46 9.49
C ASP A 188 -13.32 7.06 10.95
N SER A 189 -12.94 5.83 11.33
CA SER A 189 -13.10 5.35 12.70
C SER A 189 -12.10 4.24 13.05
N ILE A 190 -11.80 4.15 14.35
CA ILE A 190 -10.95 3.12 14.95
C ILE A 190 -11.75 2.46 16.06
N GLN A 191 -11.87 1.13 16.02
CA GLN A 191 -12.55 0.32 17.01
C GLN A 191 -11.58 -0.68 17.62
N LYS A 192 -11.41 -0.63 18.95
CA LYS A 192 -10.68 -1.67 19.68
C LYS A 192 -11.49 -2.96 19.65
N VAL A 193 -10.86 -4.04 19.19
CA VAL A 193 -11.47 -5.37 19.16
C VAL A 193 -11.06 -6.13 20.43
N ASP A 194 -9.76 -6.10 20.77
CA ASP A 194 -9.20 -6.60 22.03
C ASP A 194 -7.89 -5.85 22.37
N ASP A 195 -7.16 -6.29 23.40
CA ASP A 195 -5.90 -5.66 23.82
C ASP A 195 -4.74 -5.80 22.81
N THR A 196 -4.92 -6.64 21.80
CA THR A 196 -3.94 -6.98 20.77
C THR A 196 -4.45 -6.74 19.35
N SER A 197 -5.67 -6.20 19.18
CA SER A 197 -6.24 -6.00 17.85
C SER A 197 -7.19 -4.79 17.76
N PHE A 198 -7.16 -4.15 16.60
CA PHE A 198 -8.03 -3.03 16.24
C PHE A 198 -8.61 -3.21 14.84
N SER A 199 -9.82 -2.72 14.63
CA SER A 199 -10.46 -2.57 13.33
C SER A 199 -10.49 -1.09 12.96
N VAL A 200 -10.11 -0.76 11.73
CA VAL A 200 -10.05 0.61 11.22
C VAL A 200 -10.89 0.70 9.96
N SER A 201 -11.90 1.56 9.98
CA SER A 201 -12.65 1.93 8.78
C SER A 201 -12.04 3.18 8.19
N ALA A 202 -11.71 3.14 6.89
CA ALA A 202 -11.00 4.21 6.22
C ALA A 202 -11.35 4.28 4.73
N ASN A 203 -10.87 5.33 4.07
CA ASN A 203 -10.94 5.50 2.63
C ASN A 203 -9.54 5.65 2.04
N VAL A 204 -9.24 4.89 0.99
CA VAL A 204 -8.08 5.18 0.13
C VAL A 204 -8.48 6.35 -0.77
N ILE A 205 -7.67 7.40 -0.73
CA ILE A 205 -7.82 8.59 -1.57
C ILE A 205 -6.95 8.40 -2.80
N PHE A 206 -7.55 8.53 -3.98
CA PHE A 206 -6.84 8.40 -5.25
C PHE A 206 -6.67 9.77 -5.91
N VAL A 207 -5.50 9.94 -6.52
CA VAL A 207 -5.15 11.10 -7.35
C VAL A 207 -4.80 10.64 -8.76
N THR A 208 -5.08 11.50 -9.74
CA THR A 208 -4.67 11.29 -11.14
C THR A 208 -3.38 12.07 -11.42
N SER A 209 -2.61 11.63 -12.41
CA SER A 209 -1.43 12.38 -12.89
C SER A 209 -1.76 13.83 -13.28
N VAL A 210 -2.96 14.06 -13.83
CA VAL A 210 -3.48 15.40 -14.14
C VAL A 210 -3.70 16.26 -12.89
N GLN A 211 -4.14 15.64 -11.79
CA GLN A 211 -4.33 16.32 -10.51
C GLN A 211 -2.99 16.75 -9.90
N THR A 212 -1.99 15.87 -9.90
CA THR A 212 -0.64 16.18 -9.40
C THR A 212 0.03 17.28 -10.22
N ALA A 213 -0.20 17.30 -11.54
CA ALA A 213 0.41 18.29 -12.44
C ALA A 213 -0.30 19.66 -12.49
N ARG A 214 -1.62 19.72 -12.27
CA ARG A 214 -2.42 20.94 -12.53
C ARG A 214 -3.32 21.38 -11.37
N GLY A 215 -3.30 20.68 -10.23
CA GLY A 215 -4.11 21.02 -9.04
C GLY A 215 -5.62 20.95 -9.24
N ARG A 216 -6.10 20.44 -10.38
CA ARG A 216 -7.52 20.22 -10.69
C ARG A 216 -7.74 18.76 -11.09
N GLY A 217 -8.56 18.04 -10.35
CA GLY A 217 -8.94 16.67 -10.63
C GLY A 217 -10.02 16.15 -9.68
N THR A 218 -10.71 15.09 -10.10
CA THR A 218 -11.70 14.40 -9.27
C THR A 218 -10.96 13.49 -8.29
N THR A 219 -11.10 13.77 -6.99
CA THR A 219 -10.61 12.88 -5.93
C THR A 219 -11.58 11.72 -5.77
N TRP A 220 -11.12 10.50 -6.07
CA TRP A 220 -11.90 9.30 -5.86
C TRP A 220 -11.57 8.71 -4.49
N LYS A 221 -12.60 8.20 -3.80
CA LYS A 221 -12.46 7.54 -2.50
C LYS A 221 -12.96 6.11 -2.64
N LYS A 222 -12.19 5.16 -2.13
CA LYS A 222 -12.63 3.77 -2.03
C LYS A 222 -12.56 3.31 -0.58
N PRO A 223 -13.67 2.83 -0.01
CA PRO A 223 -13.70 2.39 1.38
C PRO A 223 -12.88 1.12 1.53
N ILE A 224 -12.13 1.05 2.63
CA ILE A 224 -11.36 -0.10 3.07
C ILE A 224 -11.57 -0.31 4.56
N THR A 225 -11.41 -1.56 4.99
CA THR A 225 -11.32 -1.93 6.39
C THR A 225 -9.99 -2.62 6.63
N LEU A 226 -9.23 -2.09 7.60
CA LEU A 226 -7.95 -2.64 8.02
C LEU A 226 -8.11 -3.32 9.37
N THR A 227 -7.54 -4.50 9.51
CA THR A 227 -7.35 -5.13 10.83
C THR A 227 -5.90 -4.96 11.22
N LEU A 228 -5.63 -4.39 12.40
CA LEU A 228 -4.29 -4.29 12.97
C LEU A 228 -4.14 -5.28 14.11
N LYS A 229 -2.95 -5.88 14.22
CA LYS A 229 -2.57 -6.76 15.32
C LYS A 229 -1.27 -6.33 15.96
N LYS A 230 -1.16 -6.57 17.27
CA LYS A 230 0.06 -6.36 18.03
C LYS A 230 0.91 -7.64 17.99
N VAL A 231 2.02 -7.59 17.28
CA VAL A 231 2.98 -8.69 17.16
C VAL A 231 4.29 -8.25 17.81
N ASN A 232 4.73 -8.97 18.84
CA ASN A 232 5.96 -8.66 19.59
C ASN A 232 6.04 -7.20 20.09
N GLY A 233 4.90 -6.61 20.44
CA GLY A 233 4.81 -5.22 20.93
C GLY A 233 4.59 -4.17 19.84
N THR A 234 4.71 -4.54 18.57
CA THR A 234 4.55 -3.64 17.41
C THR A 234 3.18 -3.81 16.78
N TRP A 235 2.52 -2.71 16.42
CA TRP A 235 1.27 -2.74 15.67
C TRP A 235 1.55 -2.91 14.17
N LEU A 236 0.97 -3.94 13.57
CA LEU A 236 1.10 -4.27 12.16
C LEU A 236 -0.27 -4.48 11.54
N ILE A 237 -0.41 -4.20 10.25
CA ILE A 237 -1.63 -4.51 9.50
C ILE A 237 -1.67 -6.01 9.21
N ASP A 238 -2.71 -6.67 9.68
CA ASP A 238 -2.94 -8.11 9.55
C ASP A 238 -3.90 -8.47 8.42
N ASP A 239 -4.81 -7.56 8.06
CA ASP A 239 -5.78 -7.79 6.99
C ASP A 239 -6.25 -6.48 6.36
N VAL A 240 -6.63 -6.57 5.08
CA VAL A 240 -7.21 -5.48 4.29
C VAL A 240 -8.41 -6.04 3.53
N THR A 241 -9.57 -5.45 3.74
CA THR A 241 -10.81 -5.81 3.01
C THR A 241 -11.45 -4.58 2.40
N GLY A 242 -12.23 -4.76 1.33
CA GLY A 242 -12.74 -3.65 0.52
C GLY A 242 -11.72 -3.13 -0.49
N GLY A 243 -11.88 -1.89 -0.94
CA GLY A 243 -11.01 -1.26 -1.95
C GLY A 243 -11.27 -1.70 -3.40
N PRO A 244 -10.58 -1.09 -4.38
CA PRO A 244 -10.66 -1.55 -5.76
C PRO A 244 -10.04 -2.93 -5.90
N LYS A 245 -10.81 -3.86 -6.46
CA LYS A 245 -10.28 -5.10 -7.00
C LYS A 245 -9.90 -4.83 -8.46
N ALA A 246 -8.73 -5.32 -8.86
CA ALA A 246 -8.31 -5.30 -10.26
C ALA A 246 -9.15 -6.23 -11.12
#